data_AF-A0A6B3N9J3-F1
#
_entry.id   AF-A0A6B3N9J3-F1
#
_cell.length_a   1.000
_cell.length_b   1.000
_cell.length_c   1.000
_cell.angle_alpha   90.00
_cell.angle_beta   90.00
_cell.angle_gamma   90.00
#
_symmetry.space_group_name_H-M   'P 1'
#
loop_
_entity.id
_entity.type
_entity.pdbx_description
1 polymer ?
#
loop_
_entity_poly.entity_id
_entity_poly.type
_entity_poly.pdbx_seq_one_letter_code
_entity_poly.pdbx_strand_id
1 'polypeptide(L)'
;MLPQLHSQRYQEFQQVLKQMHETAAAQDLQFPRLREQLQELQQLFNSQIVILSSDNLTPEYASRWQSLQTEIYKQMRLLDIDVMLLQASRSSATSLSRAANLRERINTLMVYCQTLLQL
;
A
#
# COMPACT_ATOMS: atom_id res chain seq x y z
N MET A 1 5.91 -12.55 -17.22
CA MET A 1 4.79 -11.68 -17.64
C MET A 1 3.57 -11.97 -16.80
N LEU A 2 3.22 -10.96 -16.01
CA LEU A 2 2.01 -10.94 -15.20
C LEU A 2 0.73 -10.85 -16.07
N PRO A 3 -0.37 -11.55 -15.74
CA PRO A 3 -1.63 -11.43 -16.47
C PRO A 3 -2.14 -9.99 -16.51
N GLN A 4 -2.89 -9.65 -17.56
CA GLN A 4 -3.41 -8.29 -17.76
C GLN A 4 -4.27 -7.82 -16.58
N LEU A 5 -5.15 -8.69 -16.08
CA LEU A 5 -6.00 -8.38 -14.92
C LEU A 5 -5.14 -8.02 -13.71
N HIS A 6 -4.19 -8.87 -13.32
CA HIS A 6 -3.27 -8.61 -12.21
C HIS A 6 -2.54 -7.27 -12.40
N SER A 7 -2.00 -7.02 -13.59
CA SER A 7 -1.29 -5.78 -13.90
C SER A 7 -2.17 -4.56 -13.69
N GLN A 8 -3.41 -4.58 -14.20
CA GLN A 8 -4.38 -3.51 -13.99
C GLN A 8 -4.68 -3.30 -12.50
N ARG A 9 -4.93 -4.38 -11.74
CA ARG A 9 -5.23 -4.29 -10.30
C ARG A 9 -4.07 -3.65 -9.52
N TYR A 10 -2.82 -4.02 -9.81
CA TYR A 10 -1.66 -3.40 -9.16
C TYR A 10 -1.44 -1.95 -9.57
N GLN A 11 -1.74 -1.56 -10.81
CA GLN A 11 -1.68 -0.17 -11.25
C GLN A 11 -2.71 0.69 -10.52
N GLU A 12 -3.97 0.25 -10.45
CA GLU A 12 -5.03 0.93 -9.69
C GLU A 12 -4.64 1.07 -8.21
N PHE A 13 -4.15 -0.01 -7.60
CA PHE A 13 -3.68 0.00 -6.21
C PHE A 13 -2.49 0.95 -5.98
N GLN A 14 -1.50 0.94 -6.88
CA GLN A 14 -0.36 1.86 -6.83
C GLN A 14 -0.78 3.33 -6.97
N GLN A 15 -1.81 3.62 -7.78
CA GLN A 15 -2.33 4.98 -7.93
C GLN A 15 -2.96 5.50 -6.62
N VAL A 16 -3.77 4.68 -5.95
CA VAL A 16 -4.36 5.07 -4.64
C VAL A 16 -3.28 5.23 -3.57
N LEU A 17 -2.27 4.35 -3.54
CA LEU A 17 -1.11 4.52 -2.67
C LEU A 17 -0.40 5.86 -2.89
N LYS A 18 -0.20 6.25 -4.17
CA LYS A 18 0.45 7.52 -4.52
C LYS A 18 -0.35 8.72 -4.02
N GLN A 19 -1.68 8.71 -4.18
CA GLN A 19 -2.55 9.76 -3.66
C GLN A 19 -2.50 9.86 -2.13
N MET A 20 -2.47 8.72 -1.43
CA MET A 20 -2.33 8.71 0.03
C MET A 20 -0.95 9.22 0.48
N HIS A 21 0.11 8.87 -0.25
CA HIS A 21 1.46 9.39 0.00
C HIS A 21 1.53 10.92 -0.12
N GLU A 22 0.89 11.48 -1.15
CA GLU A 22 0.80 12.93 -1.35
C GLU A 22 0.07 13.62 -0.19
N THR A 23 -1.07 13.09 0.25
CA THR A 23 -1.78 13.60 1.44
C THR A 23 -0.91 13.53 2.69
N ALA A 24 -0.17 12.43 2.89
CA ALA A 24 0.72 12.26 4.03
C ALA A 24 1.96 13.18 4.00
N ALA A 25 2.31 13.71 2.82
CA ALA A 25 3.41 14.65 2.63
C ALA A 25 2.98 16.12 2.72
N ALA A 26 1.68 16.40 2.79
CA ALA A 26 1.16 17.76 2.91
C ALA A 26 1.60 18.40 4.24
N GLN A 27 1.92 19.70 4.20
CA GLN A 27 2.28 20.46 5.39
C GLN A 27 1.11 20.57 6.39
N ASP A 28 -0.12 20.66 5.87
CA ASP A 28 -1.35 20.63 6.67
C ASP A 28 -1.97 19.23 6.57
N LEU A 29 -1.51 18.32 7.42
CA LEU A 29 -1.94 16.93 7.41
C LEU A 29 -3.40 16.80 7.83
N GLN A 30 -4.27 16.45 6.87
CA GLN A 30 -5.69 16.25 7.12
C GLN A 30 -5.98 14.82 7.57
N PHE A 31 -5.98 14.57 8.88
CA PHE A 31 -6.24 13.25 9.45
C PHE A 31 -7.55 12.58 8.99
N PRO A 32 -8.70 13.30 8.88
CA PRO A 32 -9.93 12.70 8.36
C PRO A 32 -9.75 12.17 6.94
N ARG A 33 -9.14 12.98 6.07
CA ARG A 33 -8.83 12.60 4.68
C ARG A 33 -7.89 11.40 4.60
N LEU A 34 -6.85 11.37 5.45
CA LEU A 34 -5.92 10.24 5.49
C LEU A 34 -6.64 8.94 5.91
N ARG A 35 -7.60 9.04 6.82
CA ARG A 35 -8.41 7.89 7.26
C ARG A 35 -9.37 7.41 6.17
N GLU A 36 -10.00 8.33 5.44
CA GLU A 36 -10.83 8.01 4.28
C GLU A 36 -10.02 7.30 3.20
N GLN A 37 -8.83 7.81 2.86
CA GLN A 37 -7.93 7.18 1.90
C GLN A 37 -7.44 5.80 2.36
N LEU A 38 -7.20 5.61 3.67
CA LEU A 38 -6.87 4.28 4.20
C LEU A 38 -8.04 3.30 4.02
N GLN A 39 -9.28 3.74 4.27
CA GLN A 39 -10.46 2.89 4.09
C GLN A 39 -10.66 2.51 2.62
N GLU A 40 -10.53 3.47 1.71
CA GLU A 40 -10.58 3.22 0.26
C GLU A 40 -9.50 2.22 -0.16
N LEU A 41 -8.26 2.44 0.29
CA LEU A 41 -7.13 1.55 0.01
C LEU A 41 -7.37 0.14 0.55
N GLN A 42 -7.92 -0.01 1.76
CA GLN A 42 -8.27 -1.30 2.35
C GLN A 42 -9.39 -1.99 1.57
N GLN A 43 -10.42 -1.27 1.14
CA GLN A 43 -11.50 -1.82 0.31
C GLN A 43 -10.96 -2.30 -1.04
N LEU A 44 -10.14 -1.48 -1.70
CA LEU A 44 -9.49 -1.82 -2.95
C LEU A 44 -8.60 -3.06 -2.79
N PHE A 45 -7.77 -3.09 -1.76
CA PHE A 45 -6.90 -4.22 -1.46
C PHE A 45 -7.69 -5.53 -1.30
N ASN A 46 -8.74 -5.52 -0.46
CA ASN A 46 -9.54 -6.71 -0.20
C ASN A 46 -10.38 -7.17 -1.39
N SER A 47 -10.88 -6.24 -2.20
CA SER A 47 -11.74 -6.57 -3.34
C SER A 47 -10.97 -6.92 -4.62
N GLN A 48 -9.74 -6.42 -4.77
CA GLN A 48 -9.01 -6.50 -6.03
C GLN A 48 -7.66 -7.21 -5.95
N ILE A 49 -6.94 -7.10 -4.83
CA ILE A 49 -5.60 -7.68 -4.68
C ILE A 49 -5.69 -9.05 -4.01
N VAL A 50 -6.48 -9.16 -2.94
CA VAL A 50 -6.60 -10.40 -2.15
C VAL A 50 -7.11 -11.58 -2.97
N ILE A 51 -7.99 -11.30 -3.94
CA ILE A 51 -8.64 -12.32 -4.78
C ILE A 51 -7.76 -12.83 -5.93
N LEU A 52 -6.59 -12.23 -6.16
CA LEU A 52 -5.68 -12.66 -7.21
C LEU A 52 -5.07 -14.00 -6.85
N SER A 53 -4.90 -14.88 -7.84
CA SER A 53 -4.23 -16.18 -7.67
C SER A 53 -2.99 -16.30 -8.56
N SER A 54 -2.09 -17.19 -8.16
CA SER A 54 -0.90 -17.54 -8.93
C SER A 54 -1.13 -18.67 -9.94
N ASP A 55 -2.34 -19.20 -10.05
CA ASP A 55 -2.60 -20.45 -10.80
C ASP A 55 -2.29 -20.33 -12.29
N ASN A 56 -2.41 -19.12 -12.83
CA ASN A 56 -2.11 -18.80 -14.23
C ASN A 56 -0.69 -18.27 -14.44
N LEU A 57 0.18 -18.36 -13.44
CA LEU A 57 1.58 -17.95 -13.53
C LEU A 57 2.48 -19.18 -13.76
N THR A 58 3.54 -19.01 -14.55
CA THR A 58 4.59 -20.05 -14.63
C THR A 58 5.23 -20.25 -13.25
N PRO A 59 5.76 -21.44 -12.92
CA PRO A 59 6.31 -21.73 -11.59
C PRO A 59 7.32 -20.70 -11.06
N GLU A 60 8.21 -20.18 -11.92
CA GLU A 60 9.20 -19.16 -11.53
C GLU A 60 8.53 -17.85 -11.10
N TYR A 61 7.56 -17.36 -11.88
CA TYR A 61 6.79 -16.16 -11.55
C TYR A 61 5.85 -16.37 -10.37
N ALA A 62 5.25 -17.55 -10.23
CA ALA A 62 4.33 -17.87 -9.14
C ALA A 62 5.02 -17.71 -7.77
N SER A 63 6.23 -18.25 -7.61
CA SER A 63 6.97 -18.15 -6.34
C SER A 63 7.30 -16.69 -5.99
N ARG A 64 7.85 -15.92 -6.94
CA ARG A 64 8.18 -14.50 -6.71
C ARG A 64 6.94 -13.66 -6.41
N TRP A 65 5.86 -13.91 -7.14
CA TRP A 65 4.58 -13.24 -6.94
C TRP A 65 4.00 -13.52 -5.54
N GLN A 66 4.02 -14.78 -5.09
CA GLN A 66 3.53 -15.18 -3.76
C GLN A 66 4.34 -14.54 -2.62
N SER A 67 5.66 -14.47 -2.76
CA SER A 67 6.52 -13.79 -1.78
C SER A 67 6.20 -12.30 -1.69
N LEU A 68 6.10 -11.61 -2.83
CA LEU A 68 5.75 -10.18 -2.86
C LEU A 68 4.33 -9.92 -2.37
N GLN A 69 3.38 -10.80 -2.68
CA GLN A 69 2.04 -10.74 -2.11
C GLN A 69 2.10 -10.78 -0.59
N THR A 70 2.78 -11.76 -0.01
CA THR A 70 2.90 -11.88 1.45
C THR A 70 3.44 -10.61 2.10
N GLU A 71 4.45 -9.98 1.49
CA GLU A 71 4.95 -8.70 1.98
C GLU A 71 3.93 -7.56 1.82
N ILE A 72 3.21 -7.46 0.70
CA ILE A 72 2.13 -6.46 0.53
C ILE A 72 1.05 -6.62 1.62
N TYR A 73 0.60 -7.85 1.88
CA TYR A 73 -0.38 -8.12 2.95
C TYR A 73 0.11 -7.66 4.32
N LYS A 74 1.37 -7.98 4.64
CA LYS A 74 2.01 -7.55 5.88
C LYS A 74 2.11 -6.03 5.96
N GLN A 75 2.56 -5.36 4.90
CA GLN A 75 2.66 -3.90 4.87
C GLN A 75 1.29 -3.23 5.00
N MET A 76 0.23 -3.77 4.39
CA MET A 76 -1.13 -3.25 4.55
C MET A 76 -1.62 -3.28 5.99
N ARG A 77 -1.33 -4.36 6.73
CA ARG A 77 -1.65 -4.44 8.17
C ARG A 77 -0.87 -3.43 9.00
N LEU A 78 0.41 -3.24 8.69
CA LEU A 78 1.26 -2.28 9.40
C LEU A 78 0.89 -0.83 9.08
N LEU A 79 0.37 -0.55 7.88
CA LEU A 79 -0.09 0.78 7.48
C LEU A 79 -1.25 1.27 8.34
N ASP A 80 -2.19 0.39 8.66
CA ASP A 80 -3.30 0.69 9.58
C ASP A 80 -2.79 1.12 10.96
N ILE A 81 -1.80 0.40 11.49
CA ILE A 81 -1.14 0.72 12.76
C ILE A 81 -0.45 2.08 12.69
N ASP A 82 0.26 2.37 11.61
CA ASP A 82 0.96 3.66 11.45
C ASP A 82 -0.02 4.84 11.41
N VAL A 83 -1.17 4.70 10.74
CA VAL A 83 -2.23 5.74 10.75
C VAL A 83 -2.78 5.93 12.16
N MET A 84 -3.07 4.86 12.90
CA MET A 84 -3.54 4.97 14.28
C MET A 84 -2.51 5.67 15.19
N LEU A 85 -1.24 5.30 15.09
CA LEU A 85 -0.15 5.90 15.88
C LEU A 85 0.07 7.37 15.53
N LEU A 86 -0.07 7.73 14.25
CA LEU A 86 -0.02 9.11 13.78
C LEU A 86 -1.19 9.92 14.35
N GLN A 87 -2.42 9.39 14.32
CA GLN A 87 -3.59 10.05 14.93
C GLN A 87 -3.47 10.22 16.45
N ALA A 88 -2.87 9.26 17.14
CA ALA A 88 -2.68 9.31 18.60
C ALA A 88 -1.53 10.25 19.05
N SER A 89 -0.74 10.78 18.11
CA SER A 89 0.40 11.64 18.43
C SER A 89 -0.05 13.00 18.98
N ARG A 90 0.58 13.44 20.08
CA ARG A 90 0.22 14.69 20.79
C ARG A 90 1.24 15.82 20.62
N SER A 91 2.43 15.49 20.13
CA SER A 91 3.54 16.42 19.94
C SER A 91 3.84 16.53 18.45
N SER A 92 4.08 17.75 17.97
CA SER A 92 4.45 18.02 16.58
C SER A 92 5.65 17.21 16.12
N ALA A 93 6.69 17.09 16.96
CA ALA A 93 7.88 16.30 16.64
C ALA A 93 7.54 14.80 16.44
N THR A 94 6.68 14.26 17.29
CA THR A 94 6.21 12.87 17.17
C THR A 94 5.32 12.70 15.94
N SER A 95 4.41 13.63 15.66
CA SER A 95 3.55 13.59 14.47
C SER A 95 4.38 13.60 13.18
N LEU A 96 5.40 14.46 13.10
CA LEU A 96 6.31 14.53 11.96
C LEU A 96 7.07 13.21 11.75
N SER A 97 7.60 12.63 12.84
CA SER A 97 8.28 11.33 12.78
C SER A 97 7.33 10.21 12.33
N ARG A 98 6.10 10.17 12.86
CA ARG A 98 5.08 9.17 12.46
C ARG A 98 4.63 9.34 11.02
N ALA A 99 4.45 10.57 10.55
CA ALA A 99 4.12 10.87 9.15
C ALA A 99 5.26 10.45 8.20
N ALA A 100 6.53 10.60 8.61
CA ALA A 100 7.66 10.09 7.83
C ALA A 100 7.64 8.55 7.72
N ASN A 101 7.42 7.85 8.83
CA ASN A 101 7.33 6.38 8.83
C ASN A 101 6.17 5.86 7.97
N LEU A 102 5.00 6.50 8.06
CA LEU A 102 3.85 6.20 7.22
C LEU A 102 4.20 6.33 5.73
N ARG A 103 4.83 7.45 5.34
CA ARG A 103 5.24 7.69 3.94
C ARG A 103 6.22 6.64 3.45
N GLU A 104 7.20 6.26 4.26
CA GLU A 104 8.15 5.21 3.92
C GLU A 104 7.45 3.85 3.69
N ARG A 105 6.43 3.53 4.50
CA ARG A 105 5.65 2.32 4.29
C ARG A 105 4.85 2.37 3.00
N ILE A 106 4.20 3.49 2.70
CA ILE A 106 3.46 3.65 1.45
C ILE A 106 4.42 3.52 0.26
N ASN A 107 5.62 4.10 0.36
CA ASN A 107 6.68 3.96 -0.64
C ASN A 107 7.10 2.49 -0.84
N THR A 108 7.31 1.75 0.25
CA THR A 108 7.61 0.31 0.19
C THR A 108 6.52 -0.48 -0.54
N LEU A 109 5.25 -0.20 -0.25
CA LEU A 109 4.11 -0.80 -0.97
C LEU A 109 4.13 -0.46 -2.47
N MET A 110 4.42 0.78 -2.84
CA MET A 110 4.54 1.19 -4.24
C MET A 110 5.70 0.47 -4.97
N VAL A 111 6.83 0.25 -4.29
CA VAL A 111 7.98 -0.49 -4.83
C VAL A 111 7.63 -1.95 -5.07
N TYR A 112 6.89 -2.60 -4.17
CA TYR A 112 6.41 -3.97 -4.40
C TYR A 112 5.46 -4.06 -5.59
N CYS A 113 4.55 -3.10 -5.74
CA CYS A 113 3.69 -3.02 -6.92
C CYS A 113 4.50 -2.87 -8.20
N GLN A 114 5.49 -1.97 -8.20
CA GLN A 114 6.37 -1.75 -9.35
C GLN A 114 7.16 -3.01 -9.71
N THR A 115 7.65 -3.73 -8.70
CA THR A 115 8.39 -4.99 -8.88
C THR A 115 7.49 -6.05 -9.51
N LEU A 116 6.24 -6.19 -9.04
CA LEU A 116 5.25 -7.11 -9.61
C LEU A 116 4.91 -6.77 -11.06
N LEU A 117 4.79 -5.48 -11.40
CA LEU A 117 4.50 -5.01 -12.75
C LEU A 117 5.65 -5.22 -13.74
N GLN A 118 6.85 -5.54 -13.25
CA GLN A 118 8.04 -5.82 -14.05
C GLN A 118 8.35 -7.33 -14.17
N LEU A 119 7.53 -8.21 -13.59
CA LEU A 119 7.61 -9.67 -13.73
C LEU A 119 7.08 -10.16 -15.09
#